data_AF-A0A6I7XZU6-F1
#
_entry.id   AF-A0A6I7XZU6-F1
#
_cell.length_a   1.000
_cell.length_b   1.000
_cell.length_c   1.000
_cell.angle_alpha   90.00
_cell.angle_beta   90.00
_cell.angle_gamma   90.00
#
_symmetry.space_group_name_H-M   'P 1'
#
loop_
_entity.id
_entity.type
_entity.pdbx_description
1 polymer ?
#
loop_
_entity_poly.entity_id
_entity_poly.type
_entity_poly.pdbx_seq_one_letter_code
_entity_poly.pdbx_strand_id
1 'polypeptide(L)'
;MTVVIGLTGGIASGKSTVSQMFRELSIPVIDADIIAREVVERGKPAYNKIVEVFGTEILQEDGELDRPKLGSVVFYNEEKRLQLNKIVHPAVREEMNRQKEMYIKEGMQAVVLDIPLLFESKLTSLVDRVLVVAVKPHTQLERLMKRNNFSEEEATARIQSQMPLEEKVKHADGVINNDGTIMGTKTQLQVILKNWNIID
;
A
#
# COMPACT_ATOMS: atom_id res chain seq x y z
N MET A 1 -24.02 -4.96 3.39
CA MET A 1 -22.77 -5.60 3.85
C MET A 1 -21.65 -4.71 3.36
N THR A 2 -20.73 -4.29 4.23
CA THR A 2 -19.62 -3.42 3.86
C THR A 2 -18.71 -4.12 2.85
N VAL A 3 -18.43 -3.49 1.71
CA VAL A 3 -17.51 -4.01 0.69
C VAL A 3 -16.08 -3.59 1.01
N VAL A 4 -15.17 -4.56 1.16
CA VAL A 4 -13.74 -4.30 1.37
C VAL A 4 -13.03 -4.26 0.02
N ILE A 5 -12.53 -3.09 -0.36
CA ILE A 5 -11.83 -2.88 -1.63
C ILE A 5 -10.32 -2.91 -1.39
N GLY A 6 -9.60 -3.81 -2.05
CA GLY A 6 -8.14 -3.76 -2.16
C GLY A 6 -7.71 -2.80 -3.25
N LEU A 7 -7.20 -1.63 -2.89
CA LEU A 7 -6.63 -0.69 -3.85
C LEU A 7 -5.15 -1.00 -4.04
N THR A 8 -4.75 -1.27 -5.28
CA THR A 8 -3.36 -1.57 -5.63
C THR A 8 -2.99 -0.98 -6.98
N GLY A 9 -1.74 -1.18 -7.40
CA GLY A 9 -1.23 -0.68 -8.67
C GLY A 9 0.27 -0.90 -8.79
N GLY A 10 0.83 -0.47 -9.92
CA GLY A 10 2.28 -0.40 -10.08
C GLY A 10 2.87 0.81 -9.36
N ILE A 11 4.17 0.78 -9.06
CA ILE A 11 4.90 1.98 -8.63
C ILE A 11 4.66 3.14 -9.61
N ALA A 12 4.45 4.35 -9.10
CA ALA A 12 4.16 5.55 -9.91
C ALA A 12 2.88 5.49 -10.78
N SER A 13 1.96 4.55 -10.55
CA SER A 13 0.64 4.49 -11.20
C SER A 13 -0.33 5.62 -10.79
N GLY A 14 -0.05 6.32 -9.68
CA GLY A 14 -0.93 7.35 -9.13
C GLY A 14 -2.04 6.82 -8.22
N LYS A 15 -1.83 5.65 -7.60
CA LYS A 15 -2.68 5.08 -6.54
C LYS A 15 -3.09 6.10 -5.49
N SER A 16 -2.16 6.93 -4.99
CA SER A 16 -2.44 7.97 -3.99
C SER A 16 -3.50 8.98 -4.44
N THR A 17 -3.58 9.28 -5.74
CA THR A 17 -4.63 10.13 -6.31
C THR A 17 -6.00 9.47 -6.16
N VAL A 18 -6.09 8.17 -6.44
CA VAL A 18 -7.33 7.40 -6.28
C VAL A 18 -7.69 7.24 -4.80
N SER A 19 -6.70 6.98 -3.92
CA SER A 19 -6.89 6.95 -2.47
C SER A 19 -7.46 8.27 -1.95
N GLN A 20 -7.01 9.41 -2.49
CA GLN A 20 -7.58 10.72 -2.13
C GLN A 20 -9.02 10.88 -2.61
N MET A 21 -9.34 10.41 -3.82
CA MET A 21 -10.72 10.45 -4.34
C MET A 21 -11.68 9.61 -3.49
N PHE A 22 -11.25 8.47 -2.97
CA PHE A 22 -12.06 7.70 -2.01
C PHE A 22 -12.36 8.51 -0.74
N ARG A 23 -11.35 9.19 -0.18
CA ARG A 23 -11.53 10.07 0.98
C ARG A 23 -12.50 11.22 0.70
N GLU A 24 -12.43 11.83 -0.49
CA GLU A 24 -13.39 12.85 -0.93
C GLU A 24 -14.84 12.34 -1.01
N LEU A 25 -15.02 11.04 -1.29
CA LEU A 25 -16.32 10.38 -1.30
C LEU A 25 -16.75 9.88 0.09
N SER A 26 -16.04 10.28 1.16
CA SER A 26 -16.25 9.80 2.53
C SER A 26 -16.13 8.26 2.68
N ILE A 27 -15.38 7.61 1.79
CA ILE A 27 -15.03 6.20 1.90
C ILE A 27 -13.68 6.09 2.63
N PRO A 28 -13.62 5.38 3.77
CA PRO A 28 -12.42 5.28 4.59
C PRO A 28 -11.33 4.52 3.84
N VAL A 29 -10.10 5.01 3.98
CA VAL A 29 -8.89 4.42 3.37
C VAL A 29 -7.90 4.07 4.46
N ILE A 30 -7.65 2.78 4.61
CA ILE A 30 -6.66 2.18 5.51
C ILE A 30 -5.38 1.97 4.70
N ASP A 31 -4.34 2.76 4.98
CA ASP A 31 -3.08 2.74 4.23
C ASP A 31 -2.03 1.85 4.89
N ALA A 32 -1.64 0.78 4.20
CA ALA A 32 -0.70 -0.19 4.73
C ALA A 32 0.72 0.38 4.93
N ASP A 33 1.14 1.37 4.13
CA ASP A 33 2.46 1.99 4.27
C ASP A 33 2.51 2.92 5.50
N ILE A 34 1.39 3.60 5.79
CA ILE A 34 1.23 4.38 7.02
C ILE A 34 1.24 3.45 8.24
N ILE A 35 0.42 2.40 8.22
CA ILE A 35 0.35 1.42 9.32
C ILE A 35 1.71 0.76 9.56
N ALA A 36 2.45 0.40 8.51
CA ALA A 36 3.79 -0.18 8.65
C ALA A 36 4.78 0.74 9.38
N ARG A 37 4.53 2.06 9.38
CA ARG A 37 5.31 3.01 10.18
C ARG A 37 4.80 3.10 11.60
N GLU A 38 3.49 3.17 11.81
CA GLU A 38 2.86 3.35 13.12
C GLU A 38 3.01 2.14 14.04
N VAL A 39 2.91 0.92 13.49
CA VAL A 39 2.95 -0.31 14.32
C VAL A 39 4.31 -0.56 14.96
N VAL A 40 5.37 0.10 14.46
CA VAL A 40 6.74 0.00 14.98
C VAL A 40 7.17 1.22 15.79
N GLU A 41 6.25 2.15 16.08
CA GLU A 41 6.55 3.30 16.95
C GLU A 41 6.80 2.85 18.40
N ARG A 42 7.55 3.68 19.14
CA ARG A 42 7.86 3.41 20.54
C ARG A 42 6.58 3.15 21.35
N GLY A 43 6.65 2.14 22.21
CA GLY A 43 5.50 1.69 23.02
C GLY A 43 4.59 0.67 22.33
N LYS A 44 4.79 0.39 21.04
CA LYS A 44 4.07 -0.69 20.35
C LYS A 44 4.75 -2.05 20.57
N PRO A 45 4.01 -3.17 20.53
CA PRO A 45 4.60 -4.50 20.68
C PRO A 45 5.66 -4.85 19.61
N ALA A 46 5.49 -4.39 18.37
CA ALA A 46 6.46 -4.67 17.31
C ALA A 46 7.77 -3.89 17.52
N TYR A 47 7.73 -2.67 18.06
CA TYR A 47 8.92 -1.92 18.44
C TYR A 47 9.79 -2.73 19.42
N ASN A 48 9.19 -3.27 20.50
CA ASN A 48 9.94 -4.03 21.50
C ASN A 48 10.63 -5.26 20.90
N LYS A 49 9.92 -6.00 20.04
CA LYS A 49 10.46 -7.16 19.32
C LYS A 49 11.60 -6.79 18.38
N ILE A 50 11.52 -5.63 17.72
CA ILE A 50 12.59 -5.13 16.85
C ILE A 50 13.83 -4.81 17.68
N VAL A 51 13.69 -4.09 18.80
CA VAL A 51 14.83 -3.77 19.67
C VAL A 51 15.46 -5.02 20.28
N GLU A 52 14.66 -6.02 20.63
CA GLU A 52 15.17 -7.31 21.13
C GLU A 52 16.04 -8.04 20.09
N VAL A 53 15.64 -8.01 18.81
CA VAL A 53 16.34 -8.72 17.73
C VAL A 53 17.53 -7.94 17.18
N PHE A 54 17.38 -6.63 17.03
CA PHE A 54 18.34 -5.75 16.35
C PHE A 54 19.16 -4.88 17.31
N GLY A 55 18.98 -5.07 18.63
CA GLY A 55 19.68 -4.32 19.67
C GLY A 55 19.28 -2.85 19.73
N THR A 56 19.90 -2.10 20.64
CA THR A 56 19.64 -0.66 20.82
C THR A 56 20.39 0.21 19.83
N GLU A 57 21.32 -0.36 19.04
CA GLU A 57 22.07 0.38 18.03
C GLU A 57 21.16 0.93 16.92
N ILE A 58 19.99 0.34 16.69
CA ILE A 58 19.00 0.81 15.71
C ILE A 58 18.10 1.93 16.26
N LEU A 59 18.39 2.47 17.43
CA LEU A 59 17.66 3.57 18.06
C LEU A 59 18.38 4.90 17.88
N GLN A 60 17.58 5.97 17.83
CA GLN A 60 18.01 7.35 17.98
C GLN A 60 18.23 7.68 19.47
N GLU A 61 18.81 8.86 19.76
CA GLU A 61 19.07 9.30 21.13
C GLU A 61 17.79 9.47 21.97
N ASP A 62 16.66 9.80 21.34
CA ASP A 62 15.34 9.91 21.97
C ASP A 62 14.66 8.55 22.21
N GLY A 63 15.28 7.46 21.73
CA GLY A 63 14.78 6.09 21.81
C GLY A 63 13.80 5.71 20.69
N GLU A 64 13.53 6.57 19.71
CA GLU A 64 12.77 6.16 18.52
C GLU A 64 13.63 5.29 17.57
N LEU A 65 12.97 4.54 16.69
CA LEU A 65 13.70 3.77 15.66
C LEU A 65 14.44 4.72 14.71
N ASP A 66 15.74 4.50 14.53
CA ASP A 66 16.51 5.07 13.42
C ASP A 66 16.19 4.26 12.15
N ARG A 67 15.16 4.69 11.42
CA ARG A 67 14.67 4.00 10.21
C ARG A 67 15.74 3.92 9.11
N PRO A 68 16.50 4.99 8.79
CA PRO A 68 17.63 4.89 7.85
C PRO A 68 18.66 3.84 8.26
N LYS A 69 19.00 3.77 9.55
CA LYS A 69 19.98 2.80 10.08
C LYS A 69 19.44 1.38 10.06
N LEU A 70 18.22 1.14 10.55
CA LEU A 70 17.56 -0.15 10.47
C LEU A 70 17.42 -0.60 9.00
N GLY A 71 17.03 0.31 8.11
CA GLY A 71 16.96 0.08 6.67
C GLY A 71 18.30 -0.39 6.09
N SER A 72 19.39 0.29 6.42
CA SER A 72 20.75 -0.10 6.01
C SER A 72 21.14 -1.49 6.52
N VAL A 73 20.81 -1.80 7.78
CA VAL A 73 21.10 -3.10 8.41
C VAL A 73 20.38 -4.25 7.70
N VAL A 74 19.13 -4.07 7.29
CA VAL A 74 18.35 -5.13 6.61
C VAL A 74 18.55 -5.15 5.10
N PHE A 75 18.96 -4.04 4.48
CA PHE A 75 19.10 -3.97 3.03
C PHE A 75 20.19 -4.91 2.49
N TYR A 76 21.32 -5.00 3.19
CA TYR A 76 22.46 -5.85 2.80
C TYR A 76 22.45 -7.25 3.43
N ASN A 77 21.42 -7.59 4.21
CA ASN A 77 21.35 -8.88 4.90
C ASN A 77 19.93 -9.47 4.81
N GLU A 78 19.79 -10.49 3.96
CA GLU A 78 18.50 -11.15 3.72
C GLU A 78 17.91 -11.79 4.98
N GLU A 79 18.73 -12.44 5.81
CA GLU A 79 18.27 -13.07 7.05
C GLU A 79 17.67 -12.03 8.01
N LYS A 80 18.38 -10.90 8.20
CA LYS A 80 17.90 -9.76 8.99
C LYS A 80 16.63 -9.16 8.41
N ARG A 81 16.54 -9.02 7.09
CA ARG A 81 15.31 -8.56 6.41
C ARG A 81 14.13 -9.50 6.69
N LEU A 82 14.34 -10.82 6.64
CA LEU A 82 13.32 -11.81 6.96
C LEU A 82 12.90 -11.75 8.43
N GLN A 83 13.84 -11.55 9.36
CA GLN A 83 13.53 -11.35 10.78
C GLN A 83 12.66 -10.11 11.01
N LEU A 84 13.02 -8.97 10.40
CA LEU A 84 12.21 -7.76 10.49
C LEU A 84 10.81 -7.99 9.93
N ASN A 85 10.70 -8.60 8.74
CA ASN A 85 9.41 -8.87 8.10
C ASN A 85 8.52 -9.80 8.94
N LYS A 86 9.10 -10.79 9.64
CA LYS A 86 8.37 -11.68 10.56
C LYS A 86 7.75 -10.94 11.75
N ILE A 87 8.30 -9.79 12.14
CA ILE A 87 7.76 -8.95 13.21
C ILE A 87 6.73 -7.98 12.64
N VAL A 88 7.08 -7.27 11.56
CA VAL A 88 6.27 -6.17 11.02
C VAL A 88 5.02 -6.67 10.30
N HIS A 89 5.11 -7.71 9.46
CA HIS A 89 3.96 -8.14 8.64
C HIS A 89 2.75 -8.58 9.49
N PRO A 90 2.90 -9.37 10.57
CA PRO A 90 1.77 -9.69 11.43
C PRO A 90 1.15 -8.45 12.08
N ALA A 91 1.97 -7.53 12.59
CA ALA A 91 1.50 -6.32 13.25
C ALA A 91 0.71 -5.41 12.30
N VAL A 92 1.17 -5.26 11.05
CA VAL A 92 0.46 -4.51 10.01
C VAL A 92 -0.89 -5.17 9.69
N ARG A 93 -0.93 -6.50 9.54
CA ARG A 93 -2.18 -7.23 9.25
C ARG A 93 -3.20 -7.11 10.38
N GLU A 94 -2.74 -7.21 11.62
CA GLU A 94 -3.58 -7.06 12.80
C GLU A 94 -4.20 -5.66 12.86
N GLU A 95 -3.40 -4.61 12.68
CA GLU A 95 -3.89 -3.23 12.72
C GLU A 95 -4.82 -2.92 11.53
N MET A 96 -4.51 -3.37 10.32
CA MET A 96 -5.41 -3.25 9.17
C MET A 96 -6.76 -3.93 9.44
N ASN A 97 -6.76 -5.14 10.01
CA ASN A 97 -8.00 -5.84 10.34
C ASN A 97 -8.78 -5.13 11.45
N ARG A 98 -8.10 -4.60 12.48
CA ARG A 98 -8.73 -3.83 13.55
C ARG A 98 -9.46 -2.60 13.00
N GLN A 99 -8.79 -1.80 12.16
CA GLN A 99 -9.39 -0.63 11.53
C GLN A 99 -10.53 -1.01 10.57
N LYS A 100 -10.35 -2.08 9.78
CA LYS A 100 -11.38 -2.60 8.88
C LYS A 100 -12.64 -3.00 9.66
N GLU A 101 -12.50 -3.77 10.73
CA GLU A 101 -13.62 -4.20 11.57
C GLU A 101 -14.33 -3.03 12.26
N MET A 102 -13.60 -1.98 12.64
CA MET A 102 -14.18 -0.76 13.18
C MET A 102 -15.15 -0.12 12.18
N TYR A 103 -14.72 0.13 10.93
CA TYR A 103 -15.58 0.73 9.91
C TYR A 103 -16.75 -0.17 9.49
N ILE A 104 -16.55 -1.50 9.51
CA ILE A 104 -17.66 -2.45 9.30
C ILE A 104 -18.72 -2.29 10.39
N LYS A 105 -18.31 -2.17 11.66
CA LYS A 105 -19.22 -1.95 12.80
C LYS A 105 -19.92 -0.60 12.73
N GLU A 106 -19.28 0.42 12.18
CA GLU A 106 -19.87 1.74 11.93
C GLU A 106 -20.88 1.75 10.76
N GLY A 107 -21.03 0.63 10.04
CA GLY A 107 -22.01 0.49 8.97
C GLY A 107 -21.60 1.15 7.66
N MET A 108 -20.29 1.37 7.43
CA MET A 108 -19.80 1.94 6.18
C MET A 108 -20.17 1.06 4.99
N GLN A 109 -20.55 1.67 3.87
CA GLN A 109 -20.88 0.93 2.64
C GLN A 109 -19.64 0.24 2.05
N ALA A 110 -18.48 0.89 2.14
CA ALA A 110 -17.21 0.34 1.70
C ALA A 110 -16.05 0.81 2.57
N VAL A 111 -14.96 0.04 2.55
CA VAL A 111 -13.66 0.38 3.16
C VAL A 111 -12.56 0.02 2.18
N VAL A 112 -11.58 0.89 2.01
CA VAL A 112 -10.45 0.67 1.11
C VAL A 112 -9.23 0.24 1.91
N LEU A 113 -8.66 -0.91 1.59
CA LEU A 113 -7.32 -1.30 2.01
C LEU A 113 -6.34 -0.88 0.91
N ASP A 114 -5.59 0.18 1.15
CA ASP A 114 -4.59 0.67 0.22
C ASP A 114 -3.26 -0.10 0.40
N ILE A 115 -3.03 -1.09 -0.47
CA ILE A 115 -1.94 -2.06 -0.36
C ILE A 115 -1.17 -2.11 -1.71
N PRO A 116 -0.03 -1.40 -1.84
CA PRO A 116 0.76 -1.39 -3.09
C PRO A 116 1.19 -2.80 -3.56
N LEU A 117 1.50 -3.68 -2.61
CA LEU A 117 2.00 -5.03 -2.85
C LEU A 117 0.95 -6.11 -2.54
N LEU A 118 -0.33 -5.83 -2.82
CA LEU A 118 -1.47 -6.69 -2.48
C LEU A 118 -1.27 -8.14 -2.96
N PHE A 119 -0.88 -8.30 -4.23
CA PHE A 119 -0.68 -9.60 -4.85
C PHE A 119 0.62 -10.26 -4.39
N GLU A 120 1.72 -9.51 -4.40
CA GLU A 120 3.05 -9.98 -4.01
C GLU A 120 3.06 -10.47 -2.55
N SER A 121 2.28 -9.82 -1.69
CA SER A 121 2.13 -10.17 -0.27
C SER A 121 1.07 -11.25 0.00
N LYS A 122 0.40 -11.76 -1.04
CA LYS A 122 -0.69 -12.75 -0.97
C LYS A 122 -1.81 -12.33 -0.01
N LEU A 123 -2.21 -11.05 -0.09
CA LEU A 123 -3.20 -10.44 0.81
C LEU A 123 -4.59 -10.30 0.16
N THR A 124 -4.81 -10.89 -1.01
CA THR A 124 -6.09 -10.85 -1.72
C THR A 124 -7.24 -11.46 -0.93
N SER A 125 -6.97 -12.38 0.01
CA SER A 125 -7.98 -12.94 0.91
C SER A 125 -8.51 -11.94 1.95
N LEU A 126 -7.91 -10.76 2.08
CA LEU A 126 -8.37 -9.71 3.01
C LEU A 126 -9.45 -8.80 2.41
N VAL A 127 -9.74 -8.92 1.12
CA VAL A 127 -10.59 -7.99 0.36
C VAL A 127 -11.65 -8.73 -0.45
N ASP A 128 -12.78 -8.07 -0.69
CA ASP A 128 -13.89 -8.61 -1.49
C ASP A 128 -13.75 -8.25 -2.98
N ARG A 129 -13.16 -7.08 -3.26
CA ARG A 129 -12.93 -6.56 -4.62
C ARG A 129 -11.53 -5.98 -4.75
N VAL A 130 -10.87 -6.24 -5.87
CA VAL A 130 -9.56 -5.65 -6.19
C VAL A 130 -9.71 -4.55 -7.23
N LEU A 131 -9.27 -3.34 -6.88
CA LEU A 131 -9.19 -2.19 -7.77
C LEU A 131 -7.72 -1.90 -8.12
N VAL A 132 -7.36 -2.03 -9.40
CA VAL A 132 -6.00 -1.76 -9.88
C VAL A 132 -5.94 -0.40 -10.55
N VAL A 133 -5.04 0.46 -10.09
CA VAL A 133 -4.67 1.69 -10.78
C VAL A 133 -3.53 1.40 -11.75
N ALA A 134 -3.80 1.61 -13.03
CA ALA A 134 -2.91 1.29 -14.12
C ALA A 134 -2.54 2.52 -14.96
N VAL A 135 -1.36 2.49 -15.55
CA VAL A 135 -0.80 3.46 -16.49
C VAL A 135 0.00 2.71 -17.55
N LYS A 136 0.28 3.34 -18.68
CA LYS A 136 1.17 2.76 -19.69
C LYS A 136 2.61 2.63 -19.14
N PRO A 137 3.40 1.64 -19.61
CA PRO A 137 4.77 1.44 -19.13
C PRO A 137 5.66 2.68 -19.26
N HIS A 138 5.60 3.41 -20.37
CA HIS A 138 6.37 4.64 -20.55
C HIS A 138 5.96 5.73 -19.55
N THR A 139 4.67 5.90 -19.31
CA THR A 139 4.14 6.86 -18.32
C THR A 139 4.58 6.48 -16.90
N GLN A 140 4.61 5.19 -16.59
CA GLN A 140 5.10 4.68 -15.30
C GLN A 140 6.58 5.05 -15.07
N LEU A 141 7.41 4.79 -16.09
CA LEU A 141 8.84 5.07 -16.07
C LEU A 141 9.12 6.56 -15.92
N GLU A 142 8.53 7.39 -16.79
CA GLU A 142 8.68 8.85 -16.77
C GLU A 142 8.28 9.46 -15.42
N ARG A 143 7.13 9.03 -14.87
CA ARG A 143 6.65 9.51 -13.56
C ARG A 143 7.60 9.10 -12.44
N LEU A 144 8.11 7.87 -12.45
CA LEU A 144 9.01 7.38 -11.41
C LEU A 144 10.35 8.13 -11.46
N MET A 145 10.94 8.28 -12.64
CA MET A 145 12.16 9.06 -12.85
C MET A 145 11.98 10.50 -12.38
N LYS A 146 10.92 11.18 -12.83
CA LYS A 146 10.67 12.59 -12.48
C LYS A 146 10.43 12.79 -10.99
N ARG A 147 9.68 11.89 -10.34
CA ARG A 147 9.34 12.01 -8.92
C ARG A 147 10.54 11.78 -8.00
N ASN A 148 11.44 10.88 -8.38
CA ASN A 148 12.51 10.40 -7.51
C ASN A 148 13.93 10.78 -7.98
N ASN A 149 14.04 11.47 -9.11
CA ASN A 149 15.30 11.83 -9.76
C ASN A 149 16.20 10.60 -10.03
N PHE A 150 15.57 9.48 -10.41
CA PHE A 150 16.26 8.23 -10.75
C PHE A 150 16.73 8.21 -12.19
N SER A 151 17.80 7.47 -12.46
CA SER A 151 18.14 7.06 -13.82
C SER A 151 17.06 6.12 -14.39
N GLU A 152 17.06 5.97 -15.71
CA GLU A 152 16.17 5.02 -16.39
C GLU A 152 16.39 3.58 -15.89
N GLU A 153 17.65 3.19 -15.71
CA GLU A 153 18.05 1.88 -15.20
C GLU A 153 17.53 1.65 -13.78
N GLU A 154 17.69 2.64 -12.90
CA GLU A 154 17.22 2.60 -11.52
C GLU A 154 15.68 2.53 -11.40
N ALA A 155 14.98 3.28 -12.25
CA ALA A 155 13.52 3.27 -12.30
C ALA A 155 13.00 1.94 -12.86
N THR A 156 13.63 1.43 -13.93
CA THR A 156 13.27 0.15 -14.55
C THR A 156 13.46 -1.02 -13.58
N ALA A 157 14.60 -1.07 -12.87
CA ALA A 157 14.86 -2.11 -11.87
C ALA A 157 13.79 -2.12 -10.75
N ARG A 158 13.28 -0.95 -10.36
CA ARG A 158 12.21 -0.82 -9.35
C ARG A 158 10.83 -1.19 -9.87
N ILE A 159 10.56 -0.95 -11.15
CA ILE A 159 9.31 -1.39 -11.79
C ILE A 159 9.32 -2.92 -11.89
N GLN A 160 10.44 -3.51 -12.31
CA GLN A 160 10.59 -4.95 -12.50
C GLN A 160 10.65 -5.76 -11.21
N SER A 161 10.92 -5.13 -10.05
CA SER A 161 10.89 -5.82 -8.76
C SER A 161 9.47 -6.08 -8.24
N GLN A 162 8.45 -5.49 -8.87
CA GLN A 162 7.03 -5.72 -8.57
C GLN A 162 6.42 -6.70 -9.56
N MET A 163 5.28 -7.29 -9.20
CA MET A 163 4.49 -8.05 -10.17
C MET A 163 4.15 -7.13 -11.37
N PRO A 164 4.29 -7.59 -12.63
CA PRO A 164 3.98 -6.78 -13.79
C PRO A 164 2.56 -6.22 -13.71
N LEU A 165 2.41 -4.93 -14.03
CA LEU A 165 1.12 -4.25 -13.90
C LEU A 165 0.03 -4.90 -14.77
N GLU A 166 0.39 -5.40 -15.96
CA GLU A 166 -0.51 -6.14 -16.83
C GLU A 166 -1.02 -7.43 -16.19
N GLU A 167 -0.18 -8.13 -15.40
CA GLU A 167 -0.61 -9.30 -14.63
C GLU A 167 -1.55 -8.90 -13.49
N LYS A 168 -1.27 -7.80 -12.77
CA LYS A 168 -2.19 -7.28 -11.74
C LYS A 168 -3.58 -6.99 -12.32
N VAL A 169 -3.62 -6.39 -13.52
CA VAL A 169 -4.87 -6.05 -14.23
C VAL A 169 -5.72 -7.29 -14.54
N LYS A 170 -5.10 -8.42 -14.91
CA LYS A 170 -5.83 -9.68 -15.18
C LYS A 170 -6.57 -10.24 -13.97
N HIS A 171 -6.10 -9.89 -12.76
CA HIS A 171 -6.68 -10.35 -11.50
C HIS A 171 -7.55 -9.29 -10.81
N ALA A 172 -7.86 -8.18 -11.48
CA ALA A 172 -8.64 -7.09 -10.93
C ALA A 172 -10.15 -7.28 -11.15
N ASP A 173 -10.95 -6.90 -10.15
CA ASP A 173 -12.41 -6.72 -10.34
C ASP A 173 -12.73 -5.39 -11.05
N GLY A 174 -11.84 -4.41 -10.92
CA GLY A 174 -11.96 -3.08 -11.53
C GLY A 174 -10.60 -2.48 -11.84
N VAL A 175 -10.52 -1.72 -12.92
CA VAL A 175 -9.27 -1.11 -13.39
C VAL A 175 -9.51 0.36 -13.66
N ILE A 176 -8.65 1.22 -13.11
CA ILE A 176 -8.63 2.65 -13.41
C ILE A 176 -7.41 2.93 -14.28
N ASN A 177 -7.64 3.42 -15.50
CA ASN A 177 -6.58 3.99 -16.32
C ASN A 177 -6.30 5.43 -15.85
N ASN A 178 -5.07 5.67 -15.37
CA ASN A 178 -4.61 6.95 -14.85
C ASN A 178 -3.55 7.63 -15.73
N ASP A 179 -3.55 7.34 -17.04
CA ASP A 179 -2.78 8.08 -18.06
C ASP A 179 -3.43 9.42 -18.41
N GLY A 180 -4.75 9.53 -18.23
CA GLY A 180 -5.55 10.71 -18.59
C GLY A 180 -5.57 11.82 -17.54
N THR A 181 -6.68 12.55 -17.51
CA THR A 181 -6.89 13.67 -16.58
C THR A 181 -7.40 13.18 -15.22
N ILE A 182 -7.17 13.97 -14.16
CA ILE A 182 -7.75 13.73 -12.82
C ILE A 182 -9.27 13.56 -12.87
N MET A 183 -9.95 14.36 -13.69
CA MET A 183 -11.40 14.25 -13.90
C MET A 183 -11.78 12.92 -14.56
N GLY A 184 -11.02 12.48 -15.58
CA GLY A 184 -11.23 11.17 -16.21
C GLY A 184 -11.03 10.01 -15.24
N THR A 185 -10.02 10.10 -14.37
CA THR A 185 -9.79 9.14 -13.27
C THR A 185 -10.96 9.13 -12.28
N LYS A 186 -11.47 10.30 -11.88
CA LYS A 186 -12.63 10.43 -10.99
C LYS A 186 -13.89 9.83 -11.59
N THR A 187 -14.17 10.08 -12.87
CA THR A 187 -15.32 9.50 -13.58
C THR A 187 -15.23 7.98 -13.64
N GLN A 188 -14.05 7.42 -13.96
CA GLN A 188 -13.85 5.96 -13.97
C GLN A 188 -14.12 5.35 -12.58
N LEU A 189 -13.58 5.97 -11.51
CA LEU A 189 -13.82 5.52 -10.15
C LEU A 189 -15.32 5.51 -9.83
N GLN A 190 -16.04 6.59 -10.12
CA GLN A 190 -17.48 6.67 -9.86
C GLN A 190 -18.27 5.61 -10.61
N VAL A 191 -17.95 5.36 -11.89
CA VAL A 191 -18.60 4.29 -12.68
C VAL A 191 -18.37 2.93 -12.04
N ILE A 192 -17.14 2.63 -11.62
CA ILE A 192 -16.82 1.36 -10.96
C ILE A 192 -17.61 1.22 -9.64
N LEU A 193 -17.63 2.27 -8.81
CA LEU A 193 -18.34 2.23 -7.53
C LEU A 193 -19.86 2.10 -7.69
N LYS A 194 -20.46 2.71 -8.72
CA LYS A 194 -21.88 2.51 -9.07
C LYS A 194 -22.14 1.06 -9.50
N ASN A 195 -21.28 0.51 -10.36
CA ASN A 195 -21.41 -0.88 -10.80
C ASN A 195 -21.26 -1.89 -9.66
N TRP A 196 -20.52 -1.52 -8.61
CA TRP A 196 -20.39 -2.31 -7.38
C TRP A 196 -21.47 -2.02 -6.34
N ASN A 197 -22.45 -1.15 -6.64
CA ASN A 197 -23.52 -0.72 -5.74
C ASN A 197 -23.01 -0.09 -4.43
N ILE A 198 -21.90 0.63 -4.50
CA ILE A 198 -21.28 1.31 -3.35
C ILE A 198 -21.77 2.76 -3.23
N ILE A 199 -22.05 3.40 -4.37
CA ILE A 199 -22.60 4.74 -4.47
C ILE A 199 -23.77 4.75 -5.47
N ASP A 200 -24.63 5.76 -5.34
CA ASP A 200 -25.75 6.03 -6.27
C ASP A 200 -25.29 6.63 -7.60
#